data_AF-A0A2N0Q1V0-F1
#
_entry.id   AF-A0A2N0Q1V0-F1
#
_cell.length_a   1.000
_cell.length_b   1.000
_cell.length_c   1.000
_cell.angle_alpha   90.00
_cell.angle_beta   90.00
_cell.angle_gamma   90.00
#
_symmetry.space_group_name_H-M   'P 1'
#
loop_
_entity.id
_entity.type
_entity.pdbx_description
1 polymer ?
#
loop_
_entity_poly.entity_id
_entity_poly.type
_entity_poly.pdbx_seq_one_letter_code
_entity_poly.pdbx_strand_id
1 'polypeptide(L)'
;MSKLYINNPQLVSTSITLSSYIIDCFVGFNKLQYITFSQLQILKFPYEYPEDDVLIKLLENSGKNLKEFYINSSSNLILLTVAEFCPNLKSLYALFNYDKIETLKAILNNCQQLESIETRYYFSLLSERELLGTLAKYSPKDFYRLKLTNYSDSHLVPGDLEEFFTNWKNRVPQRPFSFINKGLFGLENREGNMRVIEKYKKLGIIKKFETILITLY
;
A
#
# COMPACT_ATOMS: atom_id res chain seq x y z
N MET A 1 -13.53 24.10 -4.03
CA MET A 1 -14.10 24.05 -2.67
C MET A 1 -15.37 23.22 -2.67
N SER A 2 -15.31 21.97 -2.24
CA SER A 2 -16.50 21.17 -1.91
C SER A 2 -16.61 21.14 -0.40
N LYS A 3 -17.54 21.91 0.17
CA LYS A 3 -17.90 21.78 1.59
C LYS A 3 -18.76 20.53 1.75
N LEU A 4 -18.24 19.52 2.43
CA LEU A 4 -18.98 18.31 2.75
C LEU A 4 -19.92 18.61 3.94
N TYR A 5 -21.17 18.98 3.64
CA TYR A 5 -22.19 19.15 4.69
C TYR A 5 -22.80 17.78 5.03
N ILE A 6 -22.39 17.21 6.15
CA ILE A 6 -22.91 15.95 6.65
C ILE A 6 -23.77 16.22 7.88
N ASN A 7 -25.09 16.08 7.72
CA ASN A 7 -26.10 16.26 8.78
C ASN A 7 -26.78 14.95 9.20
N ASN A 8 -26.19 13.79 8.90
CA ASN A 8 -26.81 12.49 9.19
C ASN A 8 -25.86 11.57 9.99
N PRO A 9 -26.24 11.12 11.21
CA PRO A 9 -25.37 10.32 12.08
C PRO A 9 -25.11 8.89 11.57
N GLN A 10 -25.85 8.43 10.55
CA GLN A 10 -25.55 7.18 9.83
C GLN A 10 -25.40 7.50 8.34
N LEU A 11 -24.17 7.52 7.84
CA LEU A 11 -23.92 7.56 6.40
C LEU A 11 -23.78 6.14 5.85
N VAL A 12 -24.56 5.85 4.82
CA VAL A 12 -24.59 4.55 4.12
C VAL A 12 -23.61 4.53 2.92
N SER A 13 -22.59 5.38 2.91
CA SER A 13 -21.65 5.41 1.79
C SER A 13 -20.71 4.20 1.84
N THR A 14 -20.58 3.50 0.71
CA THR A 14 -19.63 2.39 0.54
C THR A 14 -18.23 2.85 0.17
N SER A 15 -18.10 4.07 -0.36
CA SER A 15 -16.82 4.65 -0.75
C SER A 15 -16.74 6.13 -0.42
N ILE A 16 -15.58 6.55 0.05
CA ILE A 16 -15.25 7.95 0.31
C ILE A 16 -13.87 8.19 -0.30
N THR A 17 -13.80 9.12 -1.25
CA THR A 17 -12.54 9.62 -1.81
C THR A 17 -12.49 11.12 -1.59
N LEU A 18 -11.46 11.57 -0.89
CA LEU A 18 -11.29 12.96 -0.49
C LEU A 18 -9.94 13.44 -1.00
N SER A 19 -9.97 14.09 -2.16
CA SER A 19 -8.80 14.67 -2.80
C SER A 19 -8.74 16.16 -2.51
N SER A 20 -7.83 16.58 -1.65
CA SER A 20 -7.50 18.00 -1.45
C SER A 20 -5.98 18.17 -1.40
N TYR A 21 -5.46 19.21 -2.03
CA TYR A 21 -4.06 19.63 -1.89
C TYR A 21 -3.85 20.61 -0.73
N ILE A 22 -4.92 20.95 0.00
CA ILE A 22 -4.93 21.94 1.08
C ILE A 22 -5.49 21.27 2.33
N ILE A 23 -4.71 21.25 3.41
CA ILE A 23 -5.09 20.68 4.72
C ILE A 23 -6.34 21.36 5.27
N ASP A 24 -6.47 22.68 5.10
CA ASP A 24 -7.63 23.46 5.57
C ASP A 24 -8.98 23.01 4.98
N CYS A 25 -8.99 22.23 3.89
CA CYS A 25 -10.23 21.62 3.38
C CYS A 25 -10.79 20.53 4.30
N PHE A 26 -10.01 20.06 5.27
CA PHE A 26 -10.44 19.14 6.33
C PHE A 26 -10.91 19.87 7.59
N VAL A 27 -11.00 21.20 7.59
CA VAL A 27 -11.66 21.95 8.67
C VAL A 27 -13.13 21.53 8.75
N GLY A 28 -13.52 20.95 9.88
CA GLY A 28 -14.85 20.34 10.10
C GLY A 28 -14.92 18.83 9.85
N PHE A 29 -13.85 18.21 9.34
CA PHE A 29 -13.73 16.76 9.19
C PHE A 29 -13.71 16.04 10.54
N ASN A 30 -13.29 16.72 11.61
CA ASN A 30 -13.41 16.25 12.98
C ASN A 30 -14.85 15.84 13.36
N LYS A 31 -15.89 16.37 12.69
CA LYS A 31 -17.28 15.91 12.91
C LYS A 31 -17.51 14.47 12.45
N LEU A 32 -16.74 13.98 11.47
CA LEU A 32 -16.85 12.63 10.94
C LEU A 32 -16.32 11.57 11.90
N GLN A 33 -15.49 11.93 12.87
CA GLN A 33 -15.05 11.00 13.91
C GLN A 33 -16.21 10.46 14.76
N TYR A 34 -17.34 11.19 14.78
CA TYR A 34 -18.56 10.81 15.51
C TYR A 34 -19.58 10.05 14.65
N ILE A 35 -19.27 9.81 13.38
CA ILE A 35 -20.17 9.14 12.43
C ILE A 35 -19.66 7.74 12.17
N THR A 36 -20.52 6.75 12.39
CA THR A 36 -20.21 5.36 12.05
C THR A 36 -20.59 5.10 10.61
N PHE A 37 -19.60 4.81 9.76
CA PHE A 37 -19.85 4.38 8.39
C PHE A 37 -19.92 2.86 8.32
N SER A 38 -21.09 2.31 8.65
CA SER A 38 -21.30 0.86 8.76
C SER A 38 -21.08 0.09 7.45
N GLN A 39 -21.05 0.78 6.31
CA GLN A 39 -20.83 0.17 4.99
C GLN A 39 -19.56 0.66 4.28
N LEU A 40 -18.71 1.48 4.92
CA LEU A 40 -17.52 2.02 4.26
C LEU A 40 -16.52 0.92 3.92
N GLN A 41 -16.31 0.69 2.63
CA GLN A 41 -15.38 -0.30 2.09
C GLN A 41 -14.15 0.35 1.47
N ILE A 42 -14.25 1.60 1.00
CA ILE A 42 -13.17 2.28 0.30
C ILE A 42 -12.95 3.65 0.93
N LEU A 43 -11.74 3.92 1.40
CA LEU A 43 -11.34 5.21 1.95
C LEU A 43 -10.03 5.68 1.32
N LYS A 44 -10.05 6.82 0.63
CA LYS A 44 -8.91 7.32 -0.15
C LYS A 44 -8.59 8.79 0.13
N PHE A 45 -7.32 9.04 0.44
CA PHE A 45 -6.69 10.35 0.60
C PHE A 45 -5.48 10.45 -0.36
N PRO A 46 -5.70 10.82 -1.63
CA PRO A 46 -4.65 10.85 -2.65
C PRO A 46 -3.53 11.87 -2.42
N TYR A 47 -3.84 12.93 -1.67
CA TYR A 47 -2.97 14.08 -1.43
C TYR A 47 -2.91 14.35 0.08
N GLU A 48 -3.58 15.40 0.56
CA GLU A 48 -3.73 15.69 1.99
C GLU A 48 -4.78 14.78 2.64
N TYR A 49 -4.66 14.64 3.96
CA TYR A 49 -5.58 13.88 4.81
C TYR A 49 -5.87 14.65 6.12
N PRO A 50 -6.93 14.30 6.86
CA PRO A 50 -7.27 14.94 8.14
C PRO A 50 -6.18 14.75 9.20
N GLU A 51 -6.28 15.44 10.32
CA GLU A 51 -5.42 15.18 11.50
C GLU A 51 -5.43 13.70 11.89
N ASP A 52 -4.27 13.20 12.34
CA ASP A 52 -4.06 11.79 12.67
C ASP A 52 -5.13 11.27 13.63
N ASP A 53 -5.51 12.02 14.67
CA ASP A 53 -6.48 11.60 15.68
C ASP A 53 -7.90 11.41 15.10
N VAL A 54 -8.30 12.28 14.17
CA VAL A 54 -9.58 12.21 13.47
C VAL A 54 -9.61 10.96 12.57
N LEU A 55 -8.52 10.71 11.84
CA LEU A 55 -8.42 9.55 10.96
C LEU A 55 -8.35 8.24 11.75
N ILE A 56 -7.63 8.22 12.87
CA ILE A 56 -7.54 7.05 13.76
C ILE A 56 -8.93 6.65 14.26
N LYS A 57 -9.70 7.60 14.80
CA LYS A 57 -11.08 7.33 15.26
C LYS A 57 -11.97 6.81 14.13
N LEU A 58 -11.80 7.32 12.91
CA LEU A 58 -12.55 6.83 11.75
C LEU A 58 -12.19 5.37 11.43
N LEU A 59 -10.90 5.01 11.47
CA LEU A 59 -10.41 3.66 11.27
C LEU A 59 -10.84 2.71 12.41
N GLU A 60 -10.83 3.15 13.66
CA GLU A 60 -11.36 2.40 14.80
C GLU A 60 -12.85 2.06 14.61
N ASN A 61 -13.64 3.02 14.16
CA ASN A 61 -15.09 2.87 14.00
C ASN A 61 -15.50 2.08 12.74
N SER A 62 -14.75 2.21 11.65
CA SER A 62 -15.17 1.73 10.32
C SER A 62 -14.18 0.75 9.66
N GLY A 63 -12.99 0.58 10.23
CA GLY A 63 -11.87 -0.17 9.64
C GLY A 63 -12.19 -1.63 9.34
N LYS A 64 -13.01 -2.27 10.19
CA LYS A 64 -13.43 -3.67 9.97
C LYS A 64 -14.16 -3.89 8.65
N ASN A 65 -14.76 -2.85 8.08
CA ASN A 65 -15.48 -2.92 6.80
C ASN A 65 -14.59 -2.56 5.60
N LEU A 66 -13.44 -1.92 5.84
CA LEU A 66 -12.56 -1.44 4.78
C LEU A 66 -11.95 -2.61 3.99
N LYS A 67 -12.05 -2.47 2.68
CA LYS A 67 -11.45 -3.33 1.65
C LYS A 67 -10.32 -2.61 0.92
N GLU A 68 -10.43 -1.30 0.74
CA GLU A 68 -9.40 -0.47 0.14
C GLU A 68 -9.09 0.73 1.02
N PHE A 69 -7.81 0.95 1.29
CA PHE A 69 -7.33 2.13 1.98
C PHE A 69 -6.18 2.75 1.18
N TYR A 70 -6.29 4.04 0.90
CA TYR A 70 -5.25 4.80 0.23
C TYR A 70 -4.93 6.02 1.08
N ILE A 71 -3.67 6.15 1.47
CA ILE A 71 -3.18 7.35 2.14
C ILE A 71 -1.78 7.73 1.66
N ASN A 72 -1.61 8.99 1.26
CA ASN A 72 -0.28 9.54 0.97
C ASN A 72 0.42 10.01 2.25
N SER A 73 0.54 9.11 3.23
CA SER A 73 1.17 9.37 4.52
C SER A 73 2.16 8.26 4.85
N SER A 74 3.15 8.63 5.65
CA SER A 74 4.03 7.70 6.34
C SER A 74 3.81 7.69 7.85
N SER A 75 2.72 8.25 8.40
CA SER A 75 2.48 8.23 9.86
C SER A 75 2.48 6.79 10.42
N ASN A 76 3.36 6.52 11.38
CA ASN A 76 3.42 5.19 12.04
C ASN A 76 2.12 4.90 12.78
N LEU A 77 1.56 5.92 13.43
CA LEU A 77 0.37 5.77 14.24
C LEU A 77 -0.81 5.32 13.37
N ILE A 78 -1.06 6.02 12.26
CA ILE A 78 -2.13 5.65 11.31
C ILE A 78 -1.93 4.23 10.77
N LEU A 79 -0.71 3.87 10.37
CA LEU A 79 -0.45 2.55 9.77
C LEU A 79 -0.54 1.40 10.79
N LEU A 80 -0.19 1.64 12.05
CA LEU A 80 -0.44 0.68 13.15
C LEU A 80 -1.94 0.55 13.43
N THR A 81 -2.70 1.64 13.41
CA THR A 81 -4.17 1.60 13.50
C THR A 81 -4.78 0.81 12.33
N VAL A 82 -4.24 0.94 11.11
CA VAL A 82 -4.68 0.11 9.97
C VAL A 82 -4.42 -1.37 10.26
N ALA A 83 -3.23 -1.72 10.76
CA ALA A 83 -2.92 -3.10 11.12
C ALA A 83 -3.88 -3.63 12.19
N GLU A 84 -4.26 -2.82 13.17
CA GLU A 84 -5.12 -3.24 14.28
C GLU A 84 -6.60 -3.34 13.92
N PHE A 85 -7.13 -2.35 13.19
CA PHE A 85 -8.57 -2.17 13.01
C PHE A 85 -9.09 -2.52 11.61
N CYS A 86 -8.22 -2.86 10.64
CA CYS A 86 -8.62 -3.17 9.27
C CYS A 86 -8.31 -4.62 8.84
N PRO A 87 -8.77 -5.67 9.57
CA PRO A 87 -8.43 -7.07 9.29
C PRO A 87 -8.93 -7.57 7.91
N ASN A 88 -9.93 -6.88 7.35
CA ASN A 88 -10.62 -7.21 6.12
C ASN A 88 -10.03 -6.51 4.87
N LEU A 89 -8.95 -5.74 5.05
CA LEU A 89 -8.31 -4.95 4.00
C LEU A 89 -7.74 -5.84 2.89
N LYS A 90 -8.02 -5.48 1.64
CA LYS A 90 -7.55 -6.18 0.43
C LYS A 90 -6.50 -5.38 -0.34
N SER A 91 -6.60 -4.05 -0.31
CA SER A 91 -5.65 -3.17 -0.98
C SER A 91 -5.24 -2.02 -0.07
N LEU A 92 -3.93 -1.80 0.02
CA LEU A 92 -3.33 -0.70 0.74
C LEU A 92 -2.45 0.12 -0.19
N TYR A 93 -2.66 1.44 -0.21
CA TYR A 93 -1.63 2.39 -0.61
C TYR A 93 -1.16 3.17 0.62
N ALA A 94 0.15 3.17 0.86
CA ALA A 94 0.80 3.89 1.96
C ALA A 94 2.26 4.17 1.62
N LEU A 95 2.90 5.06 2.38
CA LEU A 95 4.35 5.28 2.32
C LEU A 95 5.04 4.63 3.52
N PHE A 96 6.15 3.93 3.26
CA PHE A 96 6.95 3.27 4.30
C PHE A 96 8.32 3.93 4.38
N ASN A 97 8.60 4.73 5.42
CA ASN A 97 9.94 5.27 5.67
C ASN A 97 10.91 4.13 6.03
N TYR A 98 12.21 4.42 5.95
CA TYR A 98 13.28 3.44 6.21
C TYR A 98 13.21 2.77 7.59
N ASP A 99 12.63 3.43 8.59
CA ASP A 99 12.49 2.93 9.97
C ASP A 99 11.19 2.12 10.21
N LYS A 100 10.33 1.95 9.19
CA LYS A 100 8.96 1.40 9.34
C LYS A 100 8.81 -0.06 8.97
N ILE A 101 9.90 -0.83 9.00
CA ILE A 101 9.86 -2.26 8.68
C ILE A 101 8.93 -3.03 9.64
N GLU A 102 8.92 -2.69 10.93
CA GLU A 102 8.03 -3.32 11.92
C GLU A 102 6.55 -2.96 11.68
N THR A 103 6.26 -1.74 11.25
CA THR A 103 4.91 -1.32 10.86
C THR A 103 4.41 -2.11 9.65
N LEU A 104 5.25 -2.30 8.63
CA LEU A 104 4.92 -3.14 7.48
C LEU A 104 4.65 -4.59 7.91
N LYS A 105 5.48 -5.17 8.78
CA LYS A 105 5.25 -6.51 9.33
C LYS A 105 3.93 -6.60 10.08
N ALA A 106 3.59 -5.61 10.91
CA ALA A 106 2.33 -5.57 11.63
C ALA A 106 1.13 -5.59 10.67
N ILE A 107 1.16 -4.79 9.61
CA ILE A 107 0.12 -4.79 8.57
C ILE A 107 0.00 -6.17 7.91
N LEU A 108 1.12 -6.75 7.46
CA LEU A 108 1.11 -8.04 6.78
C LEU A 108 0.62 -9.19 7.68
N ASN A 109 0.92 -9.12 8.98
CA ASN A 109 0.50 -10.11 9.97
C ASN A 109 -0.96 -9.96 10.40
N ASN A 110 -1.53 -8.76 10.40
CA ASN A 110 -2.89 -8.54 10.91
C ASN A 110 -3.94 -8.42 9.79
N CYS A 111 -3.58 -7.89 8.63
CA CYS A 111 -4.49 -7.76 7.47
C CYS A 111 -4.48 -9.03 6.63
N GLN A 112 -5.03 -10.14 7.15
CA GLN A 112 -4.92 -11.47 6.51
C GLN A 112 -5.66 -11.62 5.17
N GLN A 113 -6.52 -10.67 4.79
CA GLN A 113 -7.15 -10.60 3.46
C GLN A 113 -6.38 -9.73 2.45
N LEU A 114 -5.21 -9.20 2.82
CA LEU A 114 -4.47 -8.28 1.97
C LEU A 114 -4.00 -8.99 0.71
N GLU A 115 -4.42 -8.47 -0.44
CA GLU A 115 -4.09 -9.00 -1.75
C GLU A 115 -2.98 -8.17 -2.42
N SER A 116 -2.91 -6.88 -2.09
CA SER A 116 -2.06 -5.92 -2.77
C SER A 116 -1.56 -4.78 -1.88
N ILE A 117 -0.33 -4.35 -2.16
CA ILE A 117 0.26 -3.11 -1.65
C ILE A 117 0.71 -2.26 -2.84
N GLU A 118 0.42 -0.96 -2.76
CA GLU A 118 1.01 0.07 -3.59
C GLU A 118 1.83 1.04 -2.70
N THR A 119 3.04 1.37 -3.11
CA THR A 119 3.90 2.32 -2.38
C THR A 119 4.82 3.07 -3.34
N ARG A 120 5.54 4.06 -2.82
CA ARG A 120 6.62 4.77 -3.50
C ARG A 120 7.98 4.31 -2.98
N TYR A 121 9.02 4.63 -3.74
CA TYR A 121 10.42 4.51 -3.36
C TYR A 121 11.18 5.79 -3.76
N TYR A 122 11.95 6.30 -2.81
CA TYR A 122 12.97 7.34 -2.94
C TYR A 122 13.87 7.28 -1.69
N PHE A 123 14.96 8.06 -1.66
CA PHE A 123 16.06 7.92 -0.68
C PHE A 123 15.65 7.81 0.81
N SER A 124 14.56 8.43 1.27
CA SER A 124 14.13 8.35 2.68
C SER A 124 13.08 7.27 2.98
N LEU A 125 12.72 6.46 1.99
CA LEU A 125 11.79 5.33 2.14
C LEU A 125 12.53 4.00 2.32
N LEU A 126 11.78 3.00 2.79
CA LEU A 126 12.24 1.62 2.94
C LEU A 126 12.88 1.13 1.64
N SER A 127 14.05 0.51 1.74
CA SER A 127 14.76 0.03 0.56
C SER A 127 13.94 -1.04 -0.17
N GLU A 128 14.07 -1.09 -1.49
CA GLU A 128 13.37 -2.07 -2.32
C GLU A 128 13.68 -3.51 -1.87
N ARG A 129 14.94 -3.78 -1.49
CA ARG A 129 15.38 -5.09 -0.99
C ARG A 129 14.67 -5.46 0.31
N GLU A 130 14.61 -4.55 1.28
CA GLU A 130 13.94 -4.79 2.55
C GLU A 130 12.42 -4.94 2.38
N LEU A 131 11.81 -4.13 1.50
CA LEU A 131 10.41 -4.25 1.14
C LEU A 131 10.11 -5.64 0.56
N LEU A 132 10.84 -6.06 -0.48
CA LEU A 132 10.66 -7.37 -1.11
C LEU A 132 10.91 -8.52 -0.13
N GLY A 133 11.99 -8.46 0.65
CA GLY A 133 12.30 -9.48 1.66
C GLY A 133 11.21 -9.60 2.73
N THR A 134 10.67 -8.47 3.20
CA THR A 134 9.56 -8.43 4.16
C THR A 134 8.29 -9.03 3.55
N LEU A 135 7.96 -8.67 2.29
CA LEU A 135 6.81 -9.23 1.60
C LEU A 135 6.93 -10.75 1.40
N ALA A 136 8.09 -11.27 1.02
CA ALA A 136 8.27 -12.71 0.83
C ALA A 136 8.07 -13.49 2.14
N LYS A 137 8.44 -12.92 3.28
CA LYS A 137 8.41 -13.59 4.59
C LYS A 137 7.08 -13.46 5.33
N TYR A 138 6.48 -12.26 5.32
CA TYR A 138 5.37 -11.94 6.21
C TYR A 138 4.02 -11.80 5.50
N SER A 139 3.98 -11.75 4.16
CA SER A 139 2.72 -11.50 3.47
C SER A 139 1.68 -12.60 3.74
N PRO A 140 0.39 -12.24 3.85
CA PRO A 140 -0.68 -13.19 4.08
C PRO A 140 -0.94 -14.05 2.83
N LYS A 141 -1.59 -15.19 3.03
CA LYS A 141 -1.80 -16.23 2.00
C LYS A 141 -2.37 -15.72 0.68
N ASP A 142 -3.21 -14.69 0.75
CA ASP A 142 -3.91 -14.15 -0.41
C ASP A 142 -3.12 -13.07 -1.15
N PHE A 143 -2.04 -12.56 -0.56
CA PHE A 143 -1.20 -11.49 -1.11
C PHE A 143 -0.44 -11.94 -2.36
N TYR A 144 -0.59 -11.18 -3.45
CA TYR A 144 0.00 -11.52 -4.75
C TYR A 144 0.48 -10.32 -5.56
N ARG A 145 0.23 -9.07 -5.15
CA ARG A 145 0.52 -7.90 -5.99
C ARG A 145 1.29 -6.80 -5.25
N LEU A 146 2.40 -6.38 -5.86
CA LEU A 146 3.10 -5.15 -5.50
C LEU A 146 3.04 -4.18 -6.67
N LYS A 147 2.69 -2.93 -6.39
CA LYS A 147 2.90 -1.80 -7.30
C LYS A 147 3.84 -0.80 -6.65
N LEU A 148 5.00 -0.62 -7.24
CA LEU A 148 6.05 0.24 -6.71
C LEU A 148 6.26 1.42 -7.64
N THR A 149 6.21 2.64 -7.10
CA THR A 149 6.53 3.86 -7.87
C THR A 149 7.90 4.40 -7.45
N ASN A 150 8.91 4.18 -8.30
CA ASN A 150 10.29 4.59 -8.15
C ASN A 150 10.52 6.00 -8.72
N TYR A 151 10.84 6.94 -7.84
CA TYR A 151 11.28 8.30 -8.21
C TYR A 151 12.80 8.46 -8.21
N SER A 152 13.52 7.38 -7.91
CA SER A 152 14.99 7.32 -7.89
C SER A 152 15.46 6.06 -8.59
N ASP A 153 16.73 6.02 -8.96
CA ASP A 153 17.35 4.82 -9.53
C ASP A 153 17.18 3.63 -8.59
N SER A 154 16.74 2.50 -9.15
CA SER A 154 16.63 1.28 -8.37
C SER A 154 18.01 0.79 -7.91
N HIS A 155 18.07 0.36 -6.65
CA HIS A 155 19.25 -0.28 -6.08
C HIS A 155 19.18 -1.81 -6.11
N LEU A 156 18.07 -2.40 -6.59
CA LEU A 156 17.93 -3.84 -6.73
C LEU A 156 18.93 -4.40 -7.74
N VAL A 157 19.70 -5.39 -7.30
CA VAL A 157 20.57 -6.19 -8.17
C VAL A 157 19.93 -7.54 -8.48
N PRO A 158 20.42 -8.29 -9.50
CA PRO A 158 19.84 -9.59 -9.85
C PRO A 158 19.78 -10.57 -8.68
N GLY A 159 20.76 -10.52 -7.77
CA GLY A 159 20.80 -11.35 -6.57
C GLY A 159 19.64 -11.10 -5.60
N ASP A 160 19.22 -9.84 -5.42
CA ASP A 160 18.09 -9.49 -4.55
C ASP A 160 16.76 -10.03 -5.10
N LEU A 161 16.59 -9.94 -6.42
CA LEU A 161 15.43 -10.48 -7.12
C LEU A 161 15.40 -12.01 -7.05
N GLU A 162 16.56 -12.65 -7.25
CA GLU A 162 16.71 -14.11 -7.17
C GLU A 162 16.36 -14.62 -5.77
N GLU A 163 16.86 -13.94 -4.73
CA GLU A 163 16.53 -14.21 -3.32
C GLU A 163 15.02 -14.06 -3.08
N PHE A 164 14.43 -12.93 -3.51
CA PHE A 164 13.01 -12.66 -3.36
C PHE A 164 12.14 -13.74 -4.00
N PHE A 165 12.35 -14.06 -5.28
CA PHE A 165 11.49 -15.01 -5.99
C PHE A 165 11.70 -16.45 -5.52
N THR A 166 12.89 -16.81 -5.05
CA THR A 166 13.14 -18.10 -4.39
C THR A 166 12.33 -18.21 -3.11
N ASN A 167 12.34 -17.18 -2.26
CA ASN A 167 11.55 -17.14 -1.04
C ASN A 167 10.04 -17.14 -1.37
N TRP A 168 9.63 -16.41 -2.41
CA TRP A 168 8.25 -16.36 -2.85
C TRP A 168 7.70 -17.72 -3.30
N LYS A 169 8.50 -18.48 -4.05
CA LYS A 169 8.19 -19.84 -4.49
C LYS A 169 7.85 -20.78 -3.32
N ASN A 170 8.45 -20.54 -2.15
CA ASN A 170 8.27 -21.40 -0.98
C ASN A 170 7.01 -21.07 -0.16
N ARG A 171 6.24 -20.05 -0.54
CA ARG A 171 4.99 -19.67 0.16
C ARG A 171 3.86 -20.68 -0.10
N VAL A 172 3.01 -20.87 0.91
CA VAL A 172 1.80 -21.70 0.82
C VAL A 172 0.57 -20.82 1.12
N PRO A 173 -0.43 -20.76 0.21
CA PRO A 173 -0.46 -21.35 -1.12
C PRO A 173 0.52 -20.65 -2.07
N GLN A 174 1.01 -21.39 -3.06
CA GLN A 174 1.82 -20.81 -4.13
C GLN A 174 0.92 -19.96 -5.03
N ARG A 175 0.94 -18.65 -4.83
CA ARG A 175 0.28 -17.68 -5.71
C ARG A 175 1.31 -16.97 -6.57
N PRO A 176 1.14 -16.98 -7.91
CA PRO A 176 2.01 -16.23 -8.80
C PRO A 176 2.02 -14.73 -8.47
N PHE A 177 3.21 -14.16 -8.32
CA PHE A 177 3.41 -12.75 -8.01
C PHE A 177 3.11 -11.86 -9.22
N SER A 178 2.58 -10.67 -8.94
CA SER A 178 2.36 -9.60 -9.91
C SER A 178 3.12 -8.37 -9.44
N PHE A 179 4.11 -7.95 -10.21
CA PHE A 179 4.95 -6.79 -9.89
C PHE A 179 4.78 -5.72 -10.96
N ILE A 180 4.32 -4.53 -10.56
CA ILE A 180 4.25 -3.36 -11.42
C ILE A 180 5.28 -2.35 -10.91
N ASN A 181 6.28 -2.07 -11.72
CA ASN A 181 7.28 -1.05 -11.45
C ASN A 181 6.95 0.20 -12.26
N LYS A 182 6.71 1.32 -11.58
CA LYS A 182 6.48 2.62 -12.22
C LYS A 182 7.68 3.50 -11.92
N GLY A 183 8.29 4.15 -12.89
CA GLY A 183 9.40 5.06 -12.57
C GLY A 183 10.03 5.72 -13.78
N LEU A 184 10.92 6.67 -13.50
CA LEU A 184 11.72 7.35 -14.52
C LEU A 184 12.79 6.41 -15.09
N PHE A 185 13.31 5.54 -14.23
CA PHE A 185 14.30 4.52 -14.58
C PHE A 185 13.71 3.15 -14.25
N GLY A 186 13.42 2.37 -15.28
CA GLY A 186 12.84 1.04 -15.13
C GLY A 186 13.82 0.06 -14.47
N LEU A 187 13.28 -0.90 -13.71
CA LEU A 187 14.07 -2.03 -13.18
C LEU A 187 14.80 -2.79 -14.30
N GLU A 188 14.27 -2.74 -15.52
CA GLU A 188 14.84 -3.31 -16.73
C GLU A 188 16.15 -2.66 -17.18
N ASN A 189 16.42 -1.42 -16.76
CA ASN A 189 17.63 -0.69 -17.16
C ASN A 189 18.89 -1.24 -16.48
N ARG A 190 18.76 -2.00 -15.38
CA ARG A 190 19.90 -2.68 -14.76
C ARG A 190 20.17 -4.02 -15.44
N GLU A 191 21.40 -4.16 -15.91
CA GLU A 191 21.86 -5.37 -16.57
C GLU A 191 21.63 -6.61 -15.68
N GLY A 192 20.91 -7.60 -16.23
CA GLY A 192 20.65 -8.86 -15.56
C GLY A 192 19.33 -8.96 -14.78
N ASN A 193 18.71 -7.85 -14.37
CA ASN A 193 17.42 -7.90 -13.64
C ASN A 193 16.33 -8.57 -14.50
N MET A 194 16.26 -8.20 -15.79
CA MET A 194 15.32 -8.83 -16.73
C MET A 194 15.60 -10.31 -16.95
N ARG A 195 16.85 -10.78 -16.87
CA ARG A 195 17.16 -12.21 -16.99
C ARG A 195 16.52 -12.99 -15.84
N VAL A 196 16.58 -12.46 -14.62
CA VAL A 196 15.95 -13.06 -13.45
C VAL A 196 14.43 -13.03 -13.58
N ILE A 197 13.85 -11.89 -13.94
CA ILE A 197 12.39 -11.75 -14.12
C ILE A 197 11.86 -12.75 -15.16
N GLU A 198 12.50 -12.84 -16.33
CA GLU A 198 12.06 -13.77 -17.39
C GLU A 198 12.25 -15.25 -16.99
N LYS A 199 13.29 -15.57 -16.23
CA LYS A 199 13.45 -16.90 -15.63
C LYS A 199 12.26 -17.25 -14.73
N TYR A 200 11.87 -16.36 -13.81
CA TYR A 200 10.78 -16.64 -12.86
C TYR A 200 9.37 -16.52 -13.47
N LYS A 201 9.20 -15.78 -14.57
CA LYS A 201 8.01 -15.88 -15.42
C LYS A 201 7.85 -17.26 -16.03
N LYS A 202 8.91 -17.81 -16.64
CA LYS A 202 8.90 -19.17 -17.22
C LYS A 202 8.61 -20.26 -16.19
N LEU A 203 9.03 -20.05 -14.94
CA LEU A 203 8.74 -20.94 -13.82
C LEU A 203 7.31 -20.78 -13.23
N GLY A 204 6.49 -19.85 -13.76
CA GLY A 204 5.14 -19.58 -13.27
C GLY A 204 5.09 -18.87 -11.91
N ILE A 205 6.23 -18.44 -11.37
CA ILE A 205 6.32 -17.72 -10.09
C ILE A 205 5.88 -16.27 -10.26
N ILE A 206 6.12 -15.68 -11.44
CA ILE A 206 5.63 -14.35 -11.81
C ILE A 206 4.52 -14.51 -12.83
N LYS A 207 3.30 -14.08 -12.49
CA LYS A 207 2.19 -14.00 -13.43
C LYS A 207 2.26 -12.75 -14.29
N LYS A 208 2.72 -11.64 -13.71
CA LYS A 208 2.72 -10.34 -14.37
C LYS A 208 3.92 -9.52 -13.91
N PHE A 209 4.68 -9.02 -14.88
CA PHE A 209 5.68 -7.98 -14.66
C PHE A 209 5.44 -6.87 -15.68
N GLU A 210 5.25 -5.65 -15.20
CA GLU A 210 5.10 -4.47 -16.05
C GLU A 210 6.04 -3.37 -15.57
N THR A 211 6.68 -2.70 -16.53
CA THR A 211 7.29 -1.40 -16.28
C THR A 211 6.47 -0.30 -16.95
N ILE A 212 6.23 0.78 -16.20
CA ILE A 212 5.51 1.96 -16.69
C ILE A 212 6.42 3.17 -16.49
N LEU A 213 6.79 3.82 -17.57
CA LEU A 213 7.51 5.09 -17.53
C LEU A 213 6.56 6.19 -17.04
N ILE A 214 7.03 7.01 -16.10
CA ILE A 214 6.30 8.20 -15.64
C ILE A 214 6.96 9.45 -16.23
N THR A 215 6.16 10.37 -16.74
CA THR A 215 6.59 11.74 -17.08
C THR A 215 6.30 12.65 -15.89
N LEU A 216 7.30 13.42 -15.43
CA LEU A 216 7.08 14.50 -14.47
C LEU A 216 6.41 15.67 -15.22
N TYR A 217 5.21 16.07 -14.78
CA TYR A 217 4.53 17.29 -15.21
C TYR A 217 4.54 18.30 -14.08
#